data_AF-U9URS8-F1
#
_entry.id   AF-U9URS8-F1
#
_cell.length_a   1.000
_cell.length_b   1.000
_cell.length_c   1.000
_cell.angle_alpha   90.00
_cell.angle_beta   90.00
_cell.angle_gamma   90.00
#
_symmetry.space_group_name_H-M   'P 1'
#
loop_
_entity.id
_entity.type
_entity.pdbx_description
1 polymer ?
#
loop_
_entity_poly.entity_id
_entity_poly.type
_entity_poly.pdbx_seq_one_letter_code
_entity_poly.pdbx_strand_id
1 'polypeptide(L)' 'VQDPKHAKKTARNQLHSGARLLVLGNNVILYRHLLTLAQSPDHALYMRDVVNVDKQDDGAAYRVF' A
#
# COMPACT_ATOMS: atom_id res chain seq x y z
N VAL A 1 -12.36 -19.36 3.59
CA VAL A 1 -11.19 -18.84 2.84
C VAL A 1 -11.22 -17.33 2.93
N GLN A 2 -10.11 -16.66 3.27
CA GLN A 2 -10.09 -15.19 3.34
C GLN A 2 -10.15 -14.61 1.93
N ASP A 3 -10.95 -13.57 1.74
CA ASP A 3 -11.09 -12.87 0.46
C ASP A 3 -9.76 -12.16 0.09
N PRO A 4 -9.13 -12.47 -1.06
CA PRO A 4 -7.91 -11.82 -1.51
C PRO A 4 -8.00 -10.30 -1.56
N LYS A 5 -9.18 -9.75 -1.85
CA LYS A 5 -9.43 -8.29 -1.85
C LYS A 5 -9.29 -7.71 -0.44
N HIS A 6 -9.80 -8.42 0.57
CA HIS A 6 -9.68 -8.01 1.97
C HIS A 6 -8.24 -8.09 2.49
N ALA A 7 -7.45 -9.06 2.01
CA ALA A 7 -6.04 -9.16 2.34
C ALA A 7 -5.26 -7.94 1.81
N LYS A 8 -5.45 -7.55 0.54
CA LYS A 8 -4.82 -6.35 -0.04
C LYS A 8 -5.19 -5.08 0.73
N LYS A 9 -6.46 -4.91 1.08
CA LYS A 9 -6.94 -3.76 1.86
C LYS A 9 -6.30 -3.70 3.25
N THR A 10 -6.19 -4.85 3.92
CA THR A 10 -5.55 -4.96 5.24
C THR A 10 -4.06 -4.63 5.16
N ALA A 11 -3.35 -5.23 4.20
CA ALA A 11 -1.92 -4.97 3.97
C ALA A 11 -1.66 -3.48 3.70
N ARG A 12 -2.47 -2.85 2.85
CA ARG A 12 -2.39 -1.40 2.58
C ARG A 12 -2.64 -0.59 3.86
N ASN A 13 -3.69 -0.92 4.61
CA ASN A 13 -4.00 -0.24 5.86
C ASN A 13 -2.86 -0.27 6.88
N GLN A 14 -2.15 -1.40 6.98
CA GLN A 14 -0.99 -1.50 7.89
C GLN A 14 0.13 -0.54 7.47
N LEU A 15 0.39 -0.41 6.17
CA LEU A 15 1.37 0.53 5.63
C LEU A 15 1.00 2.01 5.83
N HIS A 16 -0.29 2.35 5.93
CA HIS A 16 -0.76 3.72 6.24
C HIS A 16 -1.16 3.92 7.71
N SER A 17 -1.01 2.89 8.55
CA SER A 17 -1.21 3.00 9.99
C SER A 17 -0.03 3.72 10.65
N GLY A 18 -0.11 3.98 11.96
CA GLY A 18 1.02 4.53 12.71
C GLY A 18 2.29 3.68 12.63
N ALA A 19 2.16 2.36 12.43
CA ALA A 19 3.30 1.44 12.30
C ALA A 19 4.08 1.65 10.99
N ARG A 20 3.41 2.10 9.91
CA ARG A 20 4.02 2.36 8.59
C ARG A 20 4.86 1.22 8.02
N LEU A 21 4.54 -0.02 8.41
CA LEU A 21 5.35 -1.21 8.19
C LEU A 21 4.46 -2.44 8.02
N LEU A 22 4.87 -3.34 7.14
CA LEU A 22 4.29 -4.66 6.96
C LEU A 22 5.41 -5.71 6.83
N VAL A 23 5.30 -6.80 7.59
CA VAL A 23 6.21 -7.96 7.48
C VAL A 23 5.52 -9.05 6.68
N LEU A 24 6.14 -9.50 5.61
CA LEU A 24 5.69 -10.61 4.76
C LEU A 24 6.79 -11.67 4.70
N GLY A 25 6.68 -12.69 5.57
CA GLY A 25 7.73 -13.68 5.76
C GLY A 25 9.04 -13.01 6.21
N ASN A 26 10.10 -13.18 5.42
CA ASN A 26 11.41 -12.58 5.69
C ASN A 26 11.59 -11.19 5.06
N ASN A 27 10.55 -10.63 4.45
CA ASN A 27 10.61 -9.33 3.78
C ASN A 27 9.83 -8.27 4.56
N VAL A 28 10.29 -7.03 4.47
CA VAL A 28 9.65 -5.87 5.08
C VAL A 28 9.28 -4.87 4.00
N ILE A 29 8.02 -4.43 4.01
CA ILE A 29 7.55 -3.30 3.22
C ILE A 29 7.34 -2.13 4.17
N LEU A 30 7.96 -1.00 3.84
CA LEU A 30 7.81 0.25 4.58
C LEU A 30 7.00 1.23 3.75
N TYR A 31 6.27 2.12 4.43
CA TYR A 31 5.61 3.25 3.79
C TYR A 31 6.58 4.07 2.91
N ARG A 32 7.85 4.22 3.34
CA ARG A 32 8.87 4.94 2.57
C ARG A 32 9.13 4.28 1.21
N HIS A 33 9.04 2.96 1.08
CA HIS A 33 9.21 2.29 -0.22
C HIS A 33 8.10 2.69 -1.18
N LEU A 34 6.84 2.78 -0.71
CA LEU A 34 5.72 3.27 -1.51
C LEU A 34 5.91 4.73 -1.93
N LEU A 35 6.36 5.58 -1.01
CA LEU A 35 6.60 7.00 -1.29
C LEU A 35 7.71 7.19 -2.32
N THR A 36 8.82 6.46 -2.19
CA THR A 36 9.91 6.50 -3.17
C THR A 36 9.46 5.98 -4.53
N LEU A 37 8.67 4.91 -4.56
CA LEU A 37 8.14 4.37 -5.81
C LEU A 37 7.18 5.36 -6.48
N ALA A 38 6.29 6.04 -5.75
CA ALA A 38 5.37 7.04 -6.31
C ALA A 38 6.04 8.38 -6.70
N GLN A 39 7.36 8.50 -6.51
CA GLN A 39 8.16 9.65 -6.90
C GLN A 39 9.12 9.33 -8.05
N SER A 40 9.25 8.06 -8.46
CA SER A 40 10.14 7.67 -9.55
C SER A 40 9.51 7.99 -10.92
N PRO A 41 10.29 8.09 -12.00
CA PRO A 41 9.71 7.98 -13.35
C PRO A 41 9.11 6.58 -13.57
N ASP A 42 8.14 6.47 -14.49
CA ASP A 42 7.56 5.23 -15.02
C ASP A 42 7.02 4.21 -14.00
N HIS A 43 6.22 4.67 -13.03
CA HIS A 43 5.55 3.81 -12.07
C HIS A 43 4.02 3.74 -12.26
N ALA A 44 3.38 2.70 -11.70
CA ALA A 44 1.92 2.53 -11.73
C ALA A 44 1.16 3.22 -10.59
N LEU A 45 1.86 3.75 -9.58
CA LEU A 45 1.24 4.35 -8.39
C LEU A 45 0.90 5.82 -8.62
N TYR A 46 -0.26 6.29 -8.16
CA TYR A 46 -0.49 7.72 -8.07
C TYR A 46 -0.10 8.25 -6.70
N MET A 47 0.35 9.50 -6.60
CA MET A 47 0.66 10.11 -5.30
C MET A 47 -0.54 10.11 -4.33
N ARG A 48 -1.77 10.21 -4.85
CA ARG A 48 -3.01 10.07 -4.06
C ARG A 48 -3.24 8.67 -3.49
N ASP A 49 -2.60 7.65 -4.05
CA ASP A 49 -2.68 6.27 -3.58
C ASP A 49 -1.69 6.00 -2.44
N VAL A 50 -0.79 6.94 -2.16
CA VAL A 50 0.23 6.84 -1.10
C VAL A 50 0.00 7.90 -0.02
N VAL A 51 -0.28 9.15 -0.41
CA VAL A 51 -0.50 10.27 0.50
C VAL A 51 -1.99 10.61 0.55
N ASN A 52 -2.51 10.81 1.77
CA ASN A 52 -3.92 11.11 2.02
C ASN A 52 -4.88 10.10 1.38
N VAL A 53 -4.50 8.82 1.44
CA VAL A 53 -5.22 7.70 0.83
C VAL A 53 -6.66 7.65 1.34
N ASP A 54 -7.60 7.61 0.40
CA ASP A 54 -8.98 7.27 0.71
C ASP A 54 -9.06 5.78 1.11
N LYS A 55 -9.47 5.53 2.35
CA LYS A 55 -9.55 4.16 2.87
C LYS A 55 -10.65 3.34 2.22
N GLN A 56 -11.60 3.98 1.54
CA GLN A 56 -12.69 3.34 0.81
C GLN A 56 -12.37 3.12 -0.67
N ASP A 57 -11.33 3.75 -1.24
CA ASP A 57 -10.86 3.45 -2.60
C ASP A 57 -10.13 2.10 -2.63
N ASP A 58 -10.89 1.05 -2.94
CA ASP A 58 -10.35 -0.29 -3.16
C ASP A 58 -9.44 -0.35 -4.40
N GLY A 59 -9.58 0.58 -5.35
CA GLY A 59 -8.72 0.71 -6.53
C GLY A 59 -7.29 1.11 -6.17
N ALA A 60 -7.11 1.98 -5.18
CA ALA A 60 -5.78 2.31 -4.64
C ALA A 60 -5.09 1.07 -4.04
N ALA A 61 -5.83 0.24 -3.29
CA ALA A 61 -5.29 -1.00 -2.75
C ALA A 61 -4.86 -1.99 -3.85
N TYR A 62 -5.56 -2.00 -4.99
CA TYR A 62 -5.20 -2.82 -6.15
C TYR A 62 -3.96 -2.31 -6.90
N ARG A 63 -3.73 -0.99 -6.96
CA ARG A 63 -2.53 -0.43 -7.60
C ARG A 63 -1.26 -0.65 -6.76
N VAL A 64 -1.41 -0.78 -5.44
CA VAL A 64 -0.30 -1.03 -4.50
C VAL A 64 0.13 -2.51 -4.46
N PHE A 65 -0.77 -3.46 -4.75
CA PHE A 65 -0.53 -4.91 -4.65
C PHE A 65 -0.97 -5.71 -5.87
#